data_AF-A0A534JGQ9-F1
#
_entry.id   AF-A0A534JGQ9-F1
#
_cell.length_a   1.000
_cell.length_b   1.000
_cell.length_c   1.000
_cell.angle_alpha   90.00
_cell.angle_beta   90.00
_cell.angle_gamma   90.00
#
_symmetry.space_group_name_H-M   'P 1'
#
loop_
_entity.id
_entity.type
_entity.pdbx_description
1 polymer ?
#
loop_
_entity_poly.entity_id
_entity_poly.type
_entity_poly.pdbx_seq_one_letter_code
_entity_poly.pdbx_strand_id
1 'polypeptide(L)'
;MASPRGRLARAPFGLSKAQQARREVNGGNHLLRRGELSAAVKAFDRAVDIDPGNEVAWNNRGIVLEALGRPEEALRSHNRAIRLRPGYLDAWCNKGIVLMHMGRADRAVECFDKVLRADPHHPAALMNKGVLRSRQGEHFEALSLFNSALEADPSFGLAAFNRGSSLLALRRYDDAVNVYNIALSRRPDFADAWYFKGHALLESERPQAAFLCLKKALDLRPDFPEAEVDLERAREEGGED
;
A
#
# COMPACT_ATOMS: atom_id res chain seq x y z
N MET A 1 -22.95 -58.01 44.19
CA MET A 1 -22.11 -58.22 42.99
C MET A 1 -22.25 -56.99 42.11
N ALA A 2 -21.14 -56.33 41.79
CA ALA A 2 -21.09 -54.94 41.32
C ALA A 2 -21.32 -54.78 39.81
N SER A 3 -22.04 -53.71 39.46
CA SER A 3 -22.39 -53.26 38.10
C SER A 3 -21.17 -52.89 37.23
N PRO A 4 -21.29 -52.95 35.89
CA PRO A 4 -20.17 -52.76 34.99
C PRO A 4 -19.80 -51.28 34.85
N ARG A 5 -18.51 -50.99 35.03
CA ARG A 5 -17.90 -49.67 34.80
C ARG A 5 -18.08 -49.26 33.33
N GLY A 6 -18.95 -48.30 33.09
CA GLY A 6 -19.00 -47.56 31.82
C GLY A 6 -17.69 -46.82 31.61
N ARG A 7 -16.92 -47.22 30.59
CA ARG A 7 -15.79 -46.44 30.10
C ARG A 7 -16.36 -45.23 29.36
N LEU A 8 -16.25 -44.05 29.97
CA LEU A 8 -16.38 -42.79 29.25
C LEU A 8 -15.26 -42.73 28.20
N ALA A 9 -15.63 -42.92 26.94
CA ALA A 9 -14.75 -42.67 25.81
C ALA A 9 -14.37 -41.17 25.82
N ARG A 10 -13.11 -40.87 26.17
CA ARG A 10 -12.54 -39.54 25.92
C ARG A 10 -12.43 -39.38 24.40
N ALA A 11 -13.18 -38.44 23.82
CA ALA A 11 -12.93 -37.98 22.46
C ALA A 11 -11.47 -37.47 22.34
N PRO A 12 -10.76 -37.69 21.22
CA PRO A 12 -9.40 -37.22 21.07
C PRO A 12 -9.40 -35.69 21.01
N PHE A 13 -8.61 -35.04 21.85
CA PHE A 13 -8.41 -33.58 21.88
C PHE A 13 -7.59 -33.11 20.65
N GLY A 14 -8.08 -33.36 19.44
CA GLY A 14 -7.54 -32.81 18.19
C GLY A 14 -8.26 -31.52 17.83
N LEU A 15 -7.52 -30.50 17.38
CA LEU A 15 -8.11 -29.29 16.80
C LEU A 15 -8.98 -29.67 15.59
N SER A 16 -10.15 -29.06 15.44
CA SER A 16 -10.95 -29.20 14.21
C SER A 16 -10.19 -28.64 13.00
N LYS A 17 -10.55 -29.05 11.77
CA LYS A 17 -9.92 -28.50 10.55
C LYS A 17 -9.95 -26.97 10.52
N ALA A 18 -11.08 -26.36 10.91
CA ALA A 18 -11.21 -24.92 11.01
C ALA A 18 -10.26 -24.30 12.06
N GLN A 19 -10.08 -24.95 13.21
CA GLN A 19 -9.12 -24.51 14.24
C GLN A 19 -7.67 -24.65 13.76
N GLN A 20 -7.34 -25.72 13.02
CA GLN A 20 -6.02 -25.91 12.42
C GLN A 20 -5.73 -24.85 11.35
N ALA A 21 -6.65 -24.63 10.42
CA ALA A 21 -6.52 -23.57 9.40
C ALA A 21 -6.36 -22.19 10.03
N ARG A 22 -7.16 -21.87 11.06
CA ARG A 22 -7.05 -20.60 11.80
C ARG A 22 -5.67 -20.46 12.47
N ARG A 23 -5.11 -21.53 13.01
CA ARG A 23 -3.76 -21.54 13.58
C ARG A 23 -2.72 -21.20 12.52
N GLU A 24 -2.81 -21.81 11.34
CA GLU A 24 -1.90 -21.52 10.22
C GLU A 24 -2.04 -20.08 9.72
N VAL A 25 -3.26 -19.55 9.61
CA VAL A 25 -3.50 -18.13 9.27
C VAL A 25 -2.87 -17.19 10.29
N ASN A 26 -3.07 -17.46 11.58
CA ASN A 26 -2.49 -16.63 12.65
C ASN A 26 -0.95 -16.70 12.65
N GLY A 27 -0.38 -17.89 12.44
CA GLY A 27 1.06 -18.08 12.29
C GLY A 27 1.62 -17.33 11.07
N GLY A 28 0.95 -17.45 9.93
CA GLY A 28 1.28 -16.72 8.70
C GLY A 28 1.25 -15.21 8.89
N ASN A 29 0.22 -14.68 9.56
CA ASN A 29 0.12 -13.25 9.87
C ASN A 29 1.25 -12.77 10.80
N HIS A 30 1.66 -13.59 11.78
CA HIS A 30 2.78 -13.26 12.65
C HIS A 30 4.11 -13.25 11.89
N LEU A 31 4.35 -14.23 11.02
CA LEU A 31 5.54 -14.30 10.16
C LEU A 31 5.60 -13.12 9.18
N LEU A 32 4.45 -12.75 8.60
CA LEU A 32 4.33 -11.60 7.70
C LEU A 32 4.73 -10.30 8.41
N ARG A 33 4.26 -10.08 9.64
CA ARG A 33 4.65 -8.91 10.45
C ARG A 33 6.16 -8.85 10.76
N ARG A 34 6.85 -9.99 10.73
CA ARG A 34 8.31 -10.08 10.92
C ARG A 34 9.09 -9.99 9.61
N GLY A 35 8.42 -9.85 8.46
CA GLY A 35 9.06 -9.84 7.14
C GLY A 35 9.49 -11.22 6.65
N GLU A 36 9.12 -12.30 7.32
CA GLU A 36 9.50 -13.67 6.95
C GLU A 36 8.58 -14.22 5.84
N LEU A 37 8.62 -13.58 4.67
CA LEU A 37 7.67 -13.79 3.56
C LEU A 37 7.63 -15.25 3.09
N SER A 38 8.79 -15.89 2.95
CA SER A 38 8.90 -17.29 2.53
C SER A 38 8.29 -18.28 3.54
N ALA A 39 8.32 -17.96 4.83
CA ALA A 39 7.68 -18.78 5.85
C ALA A 39 6.17 -18.48 5.93
N ALA A 40 5.79 -17.21 5.79
CA ALA A 40 4.39 -16.77 5.78
C ALA A 40 3.61 -17.41 4.63
N VAL A 41 4.15 -17.43 3.41
CA VAL A 41 3.47 -18.06 2.26
C VAL A 41 3.24 -19.55 2.50
N LYS A 42 4.21 -20.28 3.07
CA LYS A 42 4.05 -21.70 3.41
C LYS A 42 2.96 -21.94 4.47
N ALA A 43 2.81 -21.02 5.43
CA ALA A 43 1.73 -21.10 6.41
C ALA A 43 0.37 -20.87 5.75
N PHE A 44 0.26 -19.89 4.84
CA PHE A 44 -0.98 -19.67 4.10
C PHE A 44 -1.30 -20.78 3.10
N ASP A 45 -0.29 -21.40 2.46
CA ASP A 45 -0.45 -22.61 1.65
C ASP A 45 -1.09 -23.73 2.48
N ARG A 46 -0.52 -24.03 3.67
CA ARG A 46 -1.13 -25.02 4.59
C ARG A 46 -2.55 -24.64 5.02
N ALA A 47 -2.80 -23.35 5.29
CA ALA A 47 -4.12 -22.89 5.69
C ALA A 47 -5.17 -23.16 4.60
N VAL A 48 -4.86 -22.87 3.33
CA VAL A 48 -5.78 -23.09 2.21
C VAL A 48 -5.90 -24.56 1.81
N ASP A 49 -4.89 -25.38 2.10
CA ASP A 49 -4.96 -26.84 1.93
C ASP A 49 -5.89 -27.49 2.99
N ILE A 50 -5.81 -27.02 4.24
CA ILE A 50 -6.67 -27.50 5.34
C ILE A 50 -8.13 -27.04 5.14
N ASP A 51 -8.31 -25.78 4.76
CA ASP A 51 -9.61 -25.17 4.52
C ASP A 51 -9.61 -24.34 3.21
N PRO A 52 -9.95 -24.98 2.07
CA PRO A 52 -10.02 -24.31 0.77
C PRO A 52 -11.13 -23.26 0.65
N GLY A 53 -12.02 -23.17 1.65
CA GLY A 53 -13.10 -22.19 1.75
C GLY A 53 -12.73 -20.91 2.51
N ASN A 54 -11.54 -20.85 3.10
CA ASN A 54 -11.09 -19.70 3.88
C ASN A 54 -10.63 -18.54 2.98
N GLU A 55 -11.52 -17.60 2.72
CA GLU A 55 -11.26 -16.45 1.84
C GLU A 55 -10.14 -15.54 2.36
N VAL A 56 -10.00 -15.44 3.69
CA VAL A 56 -8.97 -14.62 4.35
C VAL A 56 -7.58 -15.22 4.11
N ALA A 57 -7.45 -16.54 4.24
CA ALA A 57 -6.20 -17.25 3.94
C ALA A 57 -5.79 -17.05 2.47
N TRP A 58 -6.74 -17.15 1.54
CA TRP A 58 -6.48 -16.89 0.12
C TRP A 58 -6.06 -15.43 -0.14
N ASN A 59 -6.69 -14.45 0.51
CA ASN A 59 -6.30 -13.05 0.37
C ASN A 59 -4.88 -12.81 0.90
N ASN A 60 -4.57 -13.29 2.12
CA ASN A 60 -3.27 -13.09 2.74
C ASN A 60 -2.15 -13.82 1.98
N ARG A 61 -2.44 -15.01 1.45
CA ARG A 61 -1.55 -15.71 0.53
C ARG A 61 -1.21 -14.83 -0.68
N GLY A 62 -2.22 -14.16 -1.26
CA GLY A 62 -2.04 -13.25 -2.38
C GLY A 62 -1.11 -12.08 -2.07
N ILE A 63 -1.31 -11.42 -0.93
CA ILE A 63 -0.46 -10.32 -0.45
C ILE A 63 1.01 -10.77 -0.33
N VAL A 64 1.26 -11.93 0.29
CA VAL A 64 2.64 -12.41 0.47
C VAL A 64 3.27 -12.83 -0.87
N LEU A 65 2.50 -13.42 -1.78
CA LEU A 65 3.00 -13.79 -3.10
C LEU A 65 3.38 -12.57 -3.93
N GLU A 66 2.62 -11.48 -3.84
CA GLU A 66 3.01 -10.20 -4.46
C GLU A 66 4.33 -9.69 -3.90
N ALA A 67 4.47 -9.66 -2.57
CA ALA A 67 5.71 -9.23 -1.92
C ALA A 67 6.92 -10.12 -2.25
N LEU A 68 6.69 -11.38 -2.63
CA LEU A 68 7.72 -12.32 -3.10
C LEU A 68 8.00 -12.21 -4.62
N GLY A 69 7.40 -11.24 -5.33
CA GLY A 69 7.59 -11.10 -6.77
C GLY A 69 6.89 -12.17 -7.61
N ARG A 70 5.81 -12.77 -7.11
CA ARG A 70 5.02 -13.83 -7.78
C ARG A 70 3.60 -13.34 -8.12
N PRO A 71 3.45 -12.30 -8.97
CA PRO A 71 2.17 -11.59 -9.15
C PRO A 71 1.08 -12.44 -9.80
N GLU A 72 1.40 -13.37 -10.72
CA GLU A 72 0.39 -14.26 -11.32
C GLU A 72 -0.25 -15.20 -10.29
N GLU A 73 0.54 -15.64 -9.31
CA GLU A 73 0.05 -16.49 -8.22
C GLU A 73 -0.75 -15.70 -7.20
N ALA A 74 -0.35 -14.44 -6.95
CA ALA A 74 -1.12 -13.50 -6.17
C ALA A 74 -2.51 -13.27 -6.77
N LEU A 75 -2.59 -13.02 -8.09
CA LEU A 75 -3.87 -12.88 -8.80
C LEU A 75 -4.75 -14.12 -8.67
N ARG A 76 -4.20 -15.33 -8.79
CA ARG A 76 -4.97 -16.57 -8.60
C ARG A 76 -5.54 -16.66 -7.18
N SER A 77 -4.75 -16.25 -6.19
CA SER A 77 -5.16 -16.27 -4.77
C SER A 77 -6.25 -15.24 -4.48
N HIS A 78 -6.10 -13.99 -4.93
CA HIS A 78 -7.15 -12.97 -4.78
C HIS A 78 -8.44 -13.34 -5.54
N ASN A 79 -8.33 -13.88 -6.75
CA ASN A 79 -9.50 -14.37 -7.49
C ASN A 79 -10.21 -15.51 -6.74
N ARG A 80 -9.47 -16.37 -6.03
CA ARG A 80 -10.08 -17.41 -5.20
C ARG A 80 -10.79 -16.82 -3.98
N ALA A 81 -10.18 -15.86 -3.27
CA ALA A 81 -10.82 -15.13 -2.18
C ALA A 81 -12.12 -14.42 -2.63
N ILE A 82 -12.07 -13.72 -3.77
CA ILE A 82 -13.23 -13.05 -4.36
C ILE A 82 -14.34 -14.04 -4.75
N ARG A 83 -14.00 -15.21 -5.31
CA ARG A 83 -15.02 -16.24 -5.63
C ARG A 83 -15.71 -16.79 -4.39
N LEU A 84 -14.98 -16.95 -3.29
CA LEU A 84 -15.53 -17.41 -2.02
C LEU A 84 -16.40 -16.32 -1.36
N ARG A 85 -15.98 -15.05 -1.47
CA ARG A 85 -16.70 -13.89 -0.95
C ARG A 85 -16.66 -12.73 -1.95
N PRO A 86 -17.67 -12.61 -2.84
CA PRO A 86 -17.69 -11.57 -3.88
C PRO A 86 -17.61 -10.13 -3.37
N GLY A 87 -18.12 -9.87 -2.15
CA GLY A 87 -18.06 -8.58 -1.47
C GLY A 87 -16.80 -8.34 -0.63
N TYR A 88 -15.73 -9.13 -0.81
CA TYR A 88 -14.49 -8.94 -0.06
C TYR A 88 -13.67 -7.79 -0.67
N LEU A 89 -13.92 -6.57 -0.22
CA LEU A 89 -13.34 -5.34 -0.79
C LEU A 89 -11.81 -5.33 -0.75
N ASP A 90 -11.20 -5.76 0.36
CA ASP A 90 -9.73 -5.86 0.46
C ASP A 90 -9.13 -6.74 -0.65
N ALA A 91 -9.76 -7.88 -0.97
CA ALA A 91 -9.29 -8.77 -2.02
C ALA A 91 -9.42 -8.15 -3.42
N TRP A 92 -10.48 -7.36 -3.66
CA TRP A 92 -10.61 -6.57 -4.89
C TRP A 92 -9.54 -5.48 -4.97
N CYS A 93 -9.30 -4.74 -3.87
CA CYS A 93 -8.28 -3.70 -3.82
C CYS A 93 -6.88 -4.28 -4.05
N ASN A 94 -6.51 -5.35 -3.35
CA ASN A 94 -5.22 -6.02 -3.52
C ASN A 94 -5.03 -6.59 -4.93
N LYS A 95 -6.08 -7.18 -5.52
CA LYS A 95 -6.05 -7.59 -6.92
C LYS A 95 -5.77 -6.41 -7.86
N GLY A 96 -6.39 -5.25 -7.61
CA GLY A 96 -6.14 -4.03 -8.37
C GLY A 96 -4.69 -3.58 -8.28
N ILE A 97 -4.10 -3.60 -7.08
CA ILE A 97 -2.70 -3.24 -6.84
C ILE A 97 -1.76 -4.18 -7.62
N VAL A 98 -1.97 -5.49 -7.54
CA VAL A 98 -1.17 -6.47 -8.32
C VAL A 98 -1.29 -6.20 -9.81
N LEU A 99 -2.50 -5.96 -10.33
CA LEU A 99 -2.71 -5.65 -11.75
C LEU A 99 -1.99 -4.35 -12.17
N MET A 100 -2.01 -3.33 -11.31
CA MET A 100 -1.29 -2.08 -11.53
C MET A 100 0.23 -2.32 -11.61
N HIS A 101 0.81 -3.12 -10.70
CA HIS A 101 2.23 -3.48 -10.73
C HIS A 101 2.61 -4.31 -11.96
N MET A 102 1.68 -5.10 -12.50
CA MET A 102 1.85 -5.83 -13.76
C MET A 102 1.62 -4.97 -15.01
N GLY A 103 1.40 -3.65 -14.88
CA GLY A 103 1.12 -2.76 -16.01
C GLY A 103 -0.27 -2.92 -16.65
N ARG A 104 -1.18 -3.65 -16.02
CA ARG A 104 -2.56 -3.90 -16.52
C ARG A 104 -3.52 -2.84 -15.96
N ALA A 105 -3.29 -1.59 -16.33
CA ALA A 105 -3.97 -0.42 -15.76
C ALA A 105 -5.50 -0.49 -15.84
N ASP A 106 -6.07 -0.80 -17.01
CA ASP A 106 -7.54 -0.82 -17.19
C ASP A 106 -8.23 -1.81 -16.25
N ARG A 107 -7.65 -3.01 -16.12
CA ARG A 107 -8.17 -4.04 -15.21
C ARG A 107 -7.98 -3.67 -13.74
N ALA A 108 -6.95 -2.89 -13.41
CA ALA A 108 -6.76 -2.36 -12.06
C ALA A 108 -7.85 -1.32 -11.73
N VAL A 109 -8.15 -0.40 -12.66
CA VAL A 109 -9.25 0.57 -12.52
C VAL A 109 -10.58 -0.15 -12.29
N GLU A 110 -10.90 -1.19 -13.07
CA GLU A 110 -12.12 -1.99 -12.86
C GLU A 110 -12.23 -2.56 -11.43
N CYS A 111 -11.10 -2.98 -10.86
CA CYS A 111 -11.07 -3.51 -9.49
C CYS A 111 -11.31 -2.40 -8.47
N PHE A 112 -10.65 -1.24 -8.62
CA PHE A 112 -10.85 -0.10 -7.73
C PHE A 112 -12.28 0.45 -7.85
N ASP A 113 -12.86 0.52 -9.05
CA ASP A 113 -14.25 0.95 -9.27
C ASP A 113 -15.27 0.01 -8.63
N LYS A 114 -14.96 -1.28 -8.48
CA LYS A 114 -15.82 -2.20 -7.72
C LYS A 114 -15.76 -1.92 -6.23
N VAL A 115 -14.57 -1.60 -5.70
CA VAL A 115 -14.42 -1.18 -4.30
C VAL A 115 -15.17 0.12 -4.07
N LEU A 116 -14.95 1.14 -4.91
CA LEU A 116 -15.55 2.47 -4.77
C LEU A 116 -17.07 2.49 -5.00
N ARG A 117 -17.62 1.54 -5.76
CA ARG A 117 -19.08 1.36 -5.84
C ARG A 117 -19.69 0.85 -4.54
N ALA A 118 -18.96 0.05 -3.78
CA ALA A 118 -19.43 -0.49 -2.49
C ALA A 118 -19.10 0.43 -1.31
N ASP A 119 -17.93 1.07 -1.36
CA ASP A 119 -17.44 2.04 -0.39
C ASP A 119 -16.79 3.23 -1.12
N PRO A 120 -17.56 4.30 -1.40
CA PRO A 120 -17.06 5.48 -2.12
C PRO A 120 -15.90 6.21 -1.43
N HIS A 121 -15.71 5.99 -0.12
CA HIS A 121 -14.69 6.65 0.69
C HIS A 121 -13.49 5.74 0.99
N HIS A 122 -13.39 4.58 0.34
CA HIS A 122 -12.29 3.63 0.59
C HIS A 122 -10.92 4.25 0.25
N PRO A 123 -10.08 4.63 1.24
CA PRO A 123 -8.93 5.50 1.00
C PRO A 123 -7.90 4.89 0.04
N ALA A 124 -7.59 3.60 0.21
CA ALA A 124 -6.60 2.91 -0.61
C ALA A 124 -7.06 2.74 -2.06
N ALA A 125 -8.36 2.63 -2.32
CA ALA A 125 -8.88 2.47 -3.69
C ALA A 125 -8.87 3.81 -4.41
N LEU A 126 -9.30 4.89 -3.73
CA LEU A 126 -9.20 6.26 -4.21
C LEU A 126 -7.75 6.63 -4.55
N MET A 127 -6.82 6.38 -3.63
CA MET A 127 -5.40 6.66 -3.83
C MET A 127 -4.83 5.90 -5.02
N ASN A 128 -5.01 4.57 -5.09
CA ASN A 128 -4.43 3.78 -6.19
C ASN A 128 -5.05 4.13 -7.55
N LYS A 129 -6.36 4.41 -7.62
CA LYS A 129 -6.99 4.91 -8.84
C LYS A 129 -6.42 6.29 -9.23
N GLY A 130 -6.21 7.18 -8.26
CA GLY A 130 -5.57 8.49 -8.48
C GLY A 130 -4.15 8.36 -9.03
N VAL A 131 -3.36 7.39 -8.55
CA VAL A 131 -2.02 7.10 -9.09
C VAL A 131 -2.09 6.71 -10.56
N LEU A 132 -3.05 5.84 -10.95
CA LEU A 132 -3.23 5.45 -12.36
C LEU A 132 -3.58 6.66 -13.24
N ARG A 133 -4.48 7.54 -12.77
CA ARG A 133 -4.85 8.78 -13.47
C ARG A 133 -3.67 9.74 -13.62
N SER A 134 -2.90 9.92 -12.55
CA SER A 134 -1.70 10.75 -12.60
C SER A 134 -0.66 10.21 -13.60
N ARG A 135 -0.50 8.89 -13.72
CA ARG A 135 0.40 8.26 -14.71
C ARG A 135 -0.06 8.45 -16.14
N GLN A 136 -1.36 8.67 -16.36
CA GLN A 136 -1.96 8.99 -17.66
C GLN A 136 -1.88 10.50 -17.99
N GLY A 137 -1.33 11.33 -17.10
CA GLY A 137 -1.30 12.79 -17.24
C GLY A 137 -2.63 13.47 -16.84
N GLU A 138 -3.61 12.71 -16.37
CA GLU A 138 -4.94 13.20 -15.96
C GLU A 138 -4.88 13.79 -14.54
N HIS A 139 -4.01 14.79 -14.33
CA HIS A 139 -3.67 15.32 -13.00
C HIS A 139 -4.86 15.95 -12.27
N PHE A 140 -5.82 16.56 -12.97
CA PHE A 140 -7.03 17.11 -12.32
C PHE A 140 -7.93 16.01 -11.74
N GLU A 141 -8.14 14.90 -12.47
CA GLU A 141 -8.90 13.76 -11.95
C GLU A 141 -8.15 13.10 -10.80
N ALA A 142 -6.83 12.94 -10.94
CA ALA A 142 -5.98 12.42 -9.88
C ALA A 142 -6.08 13.26 -8.59
N LEU A 143 -6.04 14.59 -8.69
CA LEU A 143 -6.23 15.48 -7.53
C LEU A 143 -7.59 15.28 -6.85
N SER A 144 -8.67 15.15 -7.62
CA SER A 144 -9.99 14.88 -7.05
C SER A 144 -9.99 13.59 -6.25
N LEU A 145 -9.39 12.52 -6.79
CA LEU A 145 -9.29 11.22 -6.12
C LEU A 145 -8.42 11.29 -4.86
N PHE A 146 -7.28 11.99 -4.90
CA PHE A 146 -6.43 12.15 -3.73
C PHE A 146 -7.06 13.03 -2.64
N ASN A 147 -7.83 14.06 -3.02
CA ASN A 147 -8.59 14.85 -2.06
C ASN A 147 -9.61 13.98 -1.34
N SER A 148 -10.42 13.21 -2.06
CA SER A 148 -11.37 12.29 -1.44
C SER A 148 -10.69 11.23 -0.56
N ALA A 149 -9.50 10.75 -0.95
CA ALA A 149 -8.72 9.83 -0.11
C ALA A 149 -8.28 10.48 1.21
N LEU A 150 -7.87 11.75 1.18
CA LEU A 150 -7.46 12.52 2.35
C LEU A 150 -8.64 13.04 3.18
N GLU A 151 -9.83 13.21 2.60
CA GLU A 151 -11.07 13.46 3.33
C GLU A 151 -11.46 12.22 4.15
N ALA A 152 -11.31 11.03 3.57
CA ALA A 152 -11.60 9.77 4.23
C ALA A 152 -10.53 9.40 5.29
N ASP A 153 -9.26 9.64 5.00
CA ASP A 153 -8.16 9.49 5.95
C ASP A 153 -7.15 10.65 5.82
N PRO A 154 -7.30 11.71 6.65
CA PRO A 154 -6.38 12.86 6.65
C PRO A 154 -4.94 12.51 7.00
N SER A 155 -4.69 11.32 7.56
CA SER A 155 -3.36 10.83 7.92
C SER A 155 -2.68 10.04 6.80
N PHE A 156 -3.35 9.84 5.66
CA PHE A 156 -2.84 8.97 4.61
C PHE A 156 -1.68 9.59 3.83
N GLY A 157 -0.46 9.43 4.37
CA GLY A 157 0.75 10.08 3.87
C GLY A 157 1.07 9.79 2.39
N LEU A 158 0.78 8.58 1.90
CA LEU A 158 0.97 8.25 0.48
C LEU A 158 -0.01 9.00 -0.44
N ALA A 159 -1.26 9.20 -0.02
CA ALA A 159 -2.21 10.01 -0.77
C ALA A 159 -1.78 11.49 -0.80
N ALA A 160 -1.30 12.01 0.33
CA ALA A 160 -0.75 13.37 0.40
C ALA A 160 0.45 13.53 -0.55
N PHE A 161 1.42 12.61 -0.51
CA PHE A 161 2.58 12.65 -1.40
C PHE A 161 2.20 12.63 -2.89
N ASN A 162 1.28 11.73 -3.29
CA ASN A 162 0.84 11.66 -4.68
C ASN A 162 0.03 12.89 -5.11
N ARG A 163 -0.75 13.47 -4.19
CA ARG A 163 -1.41 14.77 -4.41
C ARG A 163 -0.40 15.87 -4.67
N GLY A 164 0.66 15.96 -3.87
CA GLY A 164 1.74 16.93 -4.05
C GLY A 164 2.39 16.81 -5.41
N SER A 165 2.61 15.56 -5.85
CA SER A 165 3.23 15.28 -7.15
C SER A 165 2.34 15.71 -8.33
N SER A 166 1.02 15.52 -8.22
CA SER A 166 0.07 16.05 -9.21
C SER A 166 -0.03 17.58 -9.18
N LEU A 167 0.09 18.21 -8.00
CA LEU A 167 0.12 19.68 -7.88
C LEU A 167 1.38 20.26 -8.51
N LEU A 168 2.53 19.62 -8.32
CA LEU A 168 3.79 19.96 -9.00
C LEU A 168 3.65 19.92 -10.53
N ALA A 169 3.09 18.85 -11.07
CA ALA A 169 2.86 18.72 -12.51
C ALA A 169 1.94 19.84 -13.07
N LEU A 170 1.04 20.34 -12.23
CA LEU A 170 0.15 21.47 -12.55
C LEU A 170 0.75 22.84 -12.17
N ARG A 171 2.02 22.90 -11.76
CA ARG A 171 2.75 24.11 -11.31
C ARG A 171 2.10 24.85 -10.13
N ARG A 172 1.36 24.13 -9.29
CA ARG A 172 0.75 24.65 -8.05
C ARG A 172 1.70 24.43 -6.88
N TYR A 173 2.83 25.14 -6.91
CA TYR A 173 3.97 24.87 -6.04
C TYR A 173 3.66 25.06 -4.55
N ASP A 174 2.99 26.15 -4.17
CA ASP A 174 2.63 26.41 -2.76
C ASP A 174 1.70 25.34 -2.19
N ASP A 175 0.69 24.93 -2.97
CA ASP A 175 -0.21 23.85 -2.58
C ASP A 175 0.54 22.53 -2.43
N ALA A 176 1.51 22.25 -3.31
CA ALA A 176 2.33 21.05 -3.25
C ALA A 176 3.17 21.01 -1.97
N VAL A 177 3.87 22.11 -1.64
CA VAL A 177 4.67 22.25 -0.41
C VAL A 177 3.82 21.98 0.84
N ASN A 178 2.62 22.56 0.90
CA ASN A 178 1.71 22.37 2.03
C ASN A 178 1.31 20.91 2.22
N VAL A 179 1.00 20.21 1.12
CA VAL A 179 0.56 18.83 1.21
C VAL A 179 1.73 17.86 1.48
N TYR A 180 2.95 18.16 1.02
CA TYR A 180 4.13 17.37 1.37
C TYR A 180 4.42 17.41 2.88
N ASN A 181 4.11 18.51 3.57
CA ASN A 181 4.21 18.55 5.04
C ASN A 181 3.32 17.51 5.73
N ILE A 182 2.14 17.21 5.16
CA ILE A 182 1.27 16.14 5.69
C ILE A 182 1.97 14.80 5.57
N ALA A 183 2.53 14.48 4.40
CA ALA A 183 3.26 13.23 4.18
C ALA A 183 4.48 13.11 5.13
N LEU A 184 5.25 14.18 5.27
CA LEU A 184 6.43 14.25 6.13
C LEU A 184 6.11 14.20 7.63
N SER A 185 4.94 14.70 8.06
CA SER A 185 4.49 14.57 9.45
C SER A 185 4.29 13.11 9.88
N ARG A 186 3.97 12.23 8.92
CA ARG A 186 3.75 10.80 9.12
C ARG A 186 5.01 9.98 8.93
N ARG A 187 5.81 10.36 7.95
CA ARG A 187 7.07 9.70 7.62
C ARG A 187 8.19 10.73 7.43
N PRO A 188 8.84 11.19 8.52
CA PRO A 188 9.91 12.18 8.45
C PRO A 188 11.16 11.68 7.70
N ASP A 189 11.32 10.37 7.57
CA ASP A 189 12.37 9.66 6.84
C ASP A 189 12.02 9.40 5.35
N PHE A 190 10.97 10.05 4.82
CA PHE A 190 10.59 9.91 3.41
C PHE A 190 11.45 10.81 2.50
N ALA A 191 12.57 10.27 2.01
CA ALA A 191 13.50 11.00 1.13
C ALA A 191 12.82 11.63 -0.10
N ASP A 192 11.96 10.89 -0.83
CA ASP A 192 11.32 11.46 -2.02
C ASP A 192 10.39 12.64 -1.68
N ALA A 193 9.66 12.60 -0.55
CA ALA A 193 8.81 13.73 -0.15
C ALA A 193 9.63 14.97 0.20
N TRP A 194 10.80 14.81 0.81
CA TRP A 194 11.73 15.92 1.03
C TRP A 194 12.26 16.50 -0.28
N TYR A 195 12.65 15.63 -1.22
CA TYR A 195 13.10 16.04 -2.55
C TYR A 195 12.03 16.82 -3.29
N PHE A 196 10.84 16.24 -3.48
CA PHE A 196 9.78 16.90 -4.25
C PHE A 196 9.29 18.19 -3.58
N LYS A 197 9.32 18.28 -2.24
CA LYS A 197 9.07 19.54 -1.54
C LYS A 197 10.17 20.57 -1.84
N GLY A 198 11.44 20.17 -1.82
CA GLY A 198 12.58 21.02 -2.18
C GLY A 198 12.49 21.52 -3.62
N HIS A 199 12.18 20.62 -4.56
CA HIS A 199 11.94 20.96 -5.96
C HIS A 199 10.79 21.97 -6.11
N ALA A 200 9.66 21.74 -5.44
CA ALA A 200 8.55 22.71 -5.41
C ALA A 200 8.97 24.09 -4.90
N LEU A 201 9.86 24.14 -3.90
CA LEU A 201 10.38 25.38 -3.33
C LEU A 201 11.29 26.12 -4.32
N LEU A 202 12.17 25.41 -5.06
CA LEU A 202 12.99 26.00 -6.12
C LEU A 202 12.13 26.61 -7.22
N GLU A 203 11.15 25.86 -7.71
CA GLU A 203 10.25 26.32 -8.77
C GLU A 203 9.35 27.50 -8.36
N SER A 204 9.33 27.81 -7.06
CA SER A 204 8.63 28.96 -6.48
C SER A 204 9.57 30.03 -5.94
N GLU A 205 10.83 30.05 -6.39
CA GLU A 205 11.85 31.07 -6.07
C GLU A 205 12.17 31.16 -4.57
N ARG A 206 12.20 30.02 -3.87
CA ARG A 206 12.57 29.91 -2.43
C ARG A 206 13.81 29.03 -2.23
N PRO A 207 14.97 29.41 -2.80
CA PRO A 207 16.15 28.54 -2.87
C PRO A 207 16.72 28.17 -1.49
N GLN A 208 16.70 29.07 -0.51
CA GLN A 208 17.22 28.75 0.84
C GLN A 208 16.37 27.69 1.55
N ALA A 209 15.05 27.76 1.42
CA ALA A 209 14.15 26.75 2.00
C ALA A 209 14.25 25.42 1.24
N ALA A 210 14.43 25.48 -0.08
CA ALA A 210 14.66 24.31 -0.91
C ALA A 210 15.94 23.58 -0.52
N PHE A 211 17.03 24.32 -0.33
CA PHE A 211 18.33 23.79 0.07
C PHE A 211 18.23 22.90 1.32
N LEU A 212 17.49 23.35 2.35
CA LEU A 212 17.29 22.58 3.57
C LEU A 212 16.52 21.27 3.31
N CYS A 213 15.50 21.31 2.45
CA CYS A 213 14.71 20.13 2.11
C CYS A 213 15.52 19.12 1.27
N LEU A 214 16.27 19.61 0.29
CA LEU A 214 17.10 18.80 -0.60
C LEU A 214 18.28 18.16 0.15
N LYS A 215 18.93 18.92 1.05
CA LYS A 215 19.94 18.38 1.94
C LYS A 215 19.37 17.27 2.81
N LYS A 216 18.16 17.47 3.36
CA LYS A 216 17.49 16.44 4.15
C LYS A 216 17.17 15.18 3.34
N ALA A 217 16.79 15.32 2.06
CA ALA A 217 16.57 14.19 1.17
C ALA A 217 17.86 13.37 0.97
N LEU A 218 19.00 14.05 0.76
CA LEU A 218 20.31 13.42 0.57
C LEU A 218 20.87 12.80 1.86
N ASP A 219 20.62 13.41 3.03
CA ASP A 219 20.97 12.82 4.32
C ASP A 219 20.26 11.47 4.53
N LEU A 220 19.04 11.32 4.00
CA LEU A 220 18.23 10.10 4.08
C LEU A 220 18.58 9.10 2.97
N ARG A 221 18.89 9.59 1.77
CA ARG A 221 19.29 8.79 0.61
C ARG A 221 20.45 9.49 -0.12
N PRO A 222 21.72 9.14 0.21
CA PRO A 222 22.89 9.79 -0.41
C PRO A 222 23.01 9.53 -1.91
N ASP A 223 22.58 8.37 -2.39
CA ASP A 223 22.52 8.05 -3.83
C ASP A 223 21.20 8.55 -4.43
N PHE A 224 21.09 9.87 -4.60
CA PHE A 224 19.90 10.53 -5.16
C PHE A 224 20.30 11.65 -6.12
N PRO A 225 20.72 11.33 -7.35
CA PRO A 225 21.31 12.28 -8.30
C PRO A 225 20.43 13.49 -8.61
N GLU A 226 19.12 13.31 -8.75
CA GLU A 226 18.19 14.41 -9.02
C GLU A 226 18.16 15.42 -7.86
N ALA A 227 18.29 14.94 -6.62
CA ALA A 227 18.36 15.80 -5.44
C ALA A 227 19.69 16.53 -5.33
N GLU A 228 20.79 15.95 -5.81
CA GLU A 228 22.10 16.62 -5.86
C GLU A 228 22.09 17.80 -6.84
N VAL A 229 21.57 17.57 -8.05
CA VAL A 229 21.44 18.62 -9.07
C VAL A 229 20.58 19.78 -8.57
N ASP A 230 19.42 19.48 -8.00
CA ASP A 230 18.55 20.52 -7.45
C ASP A 230 19.20 21.21 -6.23
N LEU A 231 19.99 20.50 -5.42
CA LEU A 231 20.70 21.10 -4.27
C LEU A 231 21.76 22.11 -4.74
N GLU A 232 22.52 21.79 -5.78
CA GLU A 232 23.50 22.69 -6.39
C GLU A 232 22.83 23.95 -6.92
N ARG A 233 21.75 23.79 -7.70
CA ARG A 233 20.92 24.91 -8.16
C ARG A 233 20.41 25.76 -6.99
N ALA A 234 19.96 25.14 -5.91
CA ALA A 234 19.51 25.85 -4.71
C ALA A 234 20.61 26.67 -4.03
N ARG A 235 21.88 26.21 -4.09
CA ARG A 235 23.03 26.99 -3.58
C ARG A 235 23.31 28.20 -4.45
N GLU A 236 23.35 28.01 -5.76
CA GLU A 236 23.63 29.08 -6.73
C GLU A 236 22.58 30.19 -6.68
N GLU A 237 21.29 29.82 -6.67
CA GLU A 237 20.18 30.78 -6.57
C GLU A 237 20.04 31.39 -5.17
N GLY A 238 20.53 30.70 -4.13
CA GLY A 238 20.43 31.09 -2.74
C GLY A 238 21.39 32.18 -2.29
N GLY A 239 22.48 32.41 -3.06
CA GLY A 239 23.61 33.24 -2.67
C GLY A 239 24.51 32.54 -1.65
N GLU A 240 25.82 32.55 -1.90
CA GLU A 240 26.83 32.13 -0.92
C GLU A 240 26.89 33.17 0.20
N ASP A 241 26.37 32.85 1.38
CA ASP A 241 26.78 33.50 2.64
C ASP A 241 27.99 32.77 3.25
#